data_AF-A0A6C0AJ74-F1
#
_entry.id   AF-A0A6C0AJ74-F1
#
_cell.length_a   1.000
_cell.length_b   1.000
_cell.length_c   1.000
_cell.angle_alpha   90.00
_cell.angle_beta   90.00
_cell.angle_gamma   90.00
#
_symmetry.space_group_name_H-M   'P 1'
#
loop_
_entity.id
_entity.type
_entity.pdbx_description
1 polymer ?
#
loop_
_entity_poly.entity_id
_entity_poly.type
_entity_poly.pdbx_seq_one_letter_code
_entity_poly.pdbx_strand_id
1 'polypeptide(L)' 'MFVVLVGGYDHQRNEFHKDVLNMGEEDIVWINDSRTFNYIADLFVNFGGITNIPKDKLVITWSGDNQETIRRIYKTLGLE' A
#
# COMPACT_ATOMS: atom_id res chain seq x y z
N MET A 1 -1.07 -12.19 -7.06
CA MET A 1 -0.15 -11.05 -7.22
C MET A 1 -0.89 -9.79 -7.69
N PHE A 2 -0.88 -8.76 -6.86
CA PHE A 2 -1.45 -7.43 -7.11
C PHE A 2 -0.45 -6.34 -6.67
N VAL A 3 -0.62 -5.12 -7.19
CA VAL A 3 0.32 -4.01 -7.00
C VAL A 3 -0.25 -3.00 -6.00
N VAL A 4 0.47 -2.81 -4.88
CA VAL A 4 0.12 -1.82 -3.87
C VAL A 4 1.13 -0.68 -3.91
N LEU A 5 0.62 0.53 -4.17
CA LEU A 5 1.43 1.75 -4.12
C LEU A 5 1.35 2.39 -2.75
N VAL A 6 2.51 2.85 -2.26
CA VAL A 6 2.59 3.48 -0.96
C VAL A 6 3.16 4.88 -1.07
N GLY A 7 2.39 5.85 -0.61
CA GLY A 7 2.82 7.24 -0.55
C GLY A 7 2.67 7.82 0.86
N GLY A 8 3.45 8.86 1.12
CA GLY A 8 3.51 9.51 2.43
C GLY A 8 4.89 9.45 3.08
N TYR A 9 4.93 9.56 4.41
CA TYR A 9 6.19 9.62 5.16
C TYR A 9 7.10 8.40 4.94
N ASP A 10 8.35 8.66 4.57
CA ASP A 10 9.32 7.62 4.14
C ASP A 10 9.65 6.60 5.24
N HIS A 11 9.72 7.00 6.52
CA HIS A 11 10.14 6.10 7.60
C HIS A 11 9.11 4.97 7.84
N GLN A 12 7.85 5.34 8.01
CA GLN A 12 6.76 4.39 8.30
C GLN A 12 6.50 3.45 7.12
N ARG A 13 6.59 3.98 5.88
CA ARG A 13 6.51 3.17 4.66
C ARG A 13 7.61 2.11 4.63
N ASN A 14 8.85 2.48 4.95
CA ASN A 14 9.98 1.56 4.91
C ASN A 14 9.87 0.47 5.99
N GLU A 15 9.38 0.81 7.18
CA GLU A 15 9.11 -0.18 8.23
C GLU A 15 7.99 -1.14 7.82
N PHE A 16 6.89 -0.61 7.29
CA PHE A 16 5.78 -1.42 6.79
C PHE A 16 6.21 -2.39 5.68
N HIS A 17 7.00 -1.91 4.72
CA HIS A 17 7.50 -2.76 3.63
C HIS A 17 8.36 -3.93 4.16
N LYS A 18 9.19 -3.70 5.18
CA LYS A 18 9.96 -4.77 5.82
C LYS A 18 9.06 -5.79 6.50
N ASP A 19 8.04 -5.34 7.21
CA ASP A 19 7.09 -6.23 7.89
C ASP A 19 6.38 -7.12 6.88
N VAL A 20 5.96 -6.57 5.75
CA VAL A 20 5.27 -7.36 4.72
C VAL A 20 6.21 -8.42 4.12
N LEU A 21 7.46 -8.06 3.82
CA LEU A 21 8.47 -9.02 3.36
C LEU A 21 8.73 -10.13 4.41
N ASN A 22 8.78 -9.76 5.70
CA ASN A 22 8.97 -10.72 6.80
C ASN A 22 7.76 -11.64 7.00
N MET A 23 6.55 -11.18 6.67
CA MET A 23 5.32 -11.97 6.78
C MET A 23 5.14 -12.96 5.61
N GLY A 24 5.95 -12.85 4.54
CA GLY A 24 5.87 -13.75 3.39
C GLY A 24 4.69 -13.45 2.46
N GLU A 25 4.20 -12.21 2.45
CA GLU A 25 3.09 -11.77 1.61
C GLU A 25 3.57 -11.52 0.17
N GLU A 26 3.99 -12.58 -0.52
CA GLU A 26 4.56 -12.54 -1.88
C GLU A 26 3.58 -12.04 -2.94
N ASP A 27 2.28 -12.07 -2.64
CA ASP A 27 1.22 -11.56 -3.51
C ASP A 27 1.19 -10.03 -3.60
N ILE A 28 1.90 -9.33 -2.70
CA ILE A 28 1.88 -7.88 -2.62
C ILE A 28 3.16 -7.29 -3.21
N VAL A 29 3.05 -6.65 -4.37
CA VAL A 29 4.16 -5.91 -4.98
C VAL A 29 4.16 -4.49 -4.45
N TRP A 30 5.17 -4.16 -3.65
CA TRP A 30 5.32 -2.86 -2.98
C TRP A 30 6.14 -1.89 -3.81
N ILE A 31 5.52 -0.75 -4.11
CA ILE A 31 6.17 0.28 -4.91
C ILE A 31 6.10 1.62 -4.14
N ASN A 32 7.24 2.30 -4.03
CA ASN A 32 7.28 3.66 -3.49
C ASN A 32 6.55 4.62 -4.43
N ASP A 33 5.89 5.64 -3.89
CA ASP A 33 5.20 6.69 -4.65
C ASP A 33 6.01 7.19 -5.84
N SER A 34 5.67 6.64 -7.00
CA SER A 34 6.29 6.92 -8.27
C SER A 34 5.17 6.95 -9.29
N ARG A 35 5.01 8.11 -9.93
CA ARG A 35 3.93 8.37 -10.88
C ARG A 35 3.84 7.31 -11.98
N THR A 36 4.97 6.68 -12.31
CA THR A 36 5.09 5.60 -13.29
C THR A 36 4.36 4.34 -12.88
N PHE A 37 3.95 4.16 -11.63
CA PHE A 37 3.25 2.96 -11.21
C PHE A 37 1.77 3.21 -10.92
N ASN A 38 1.34 4.49 -10.97
CA ASN A 38 -0.04 4.86 -10.69
C ASN A 38 -1.03 4.16 -11.59
N TYR A 39 -0.65 3.87 -12.85
CA TYR A 39 -1.53 3.20 -13.80
C TYR A 39 -1.70 1.70 -13.51
N ILE A 40 -0.66 1.02 -13.01
CA ILE A 40 -0.73 -0.42 -12.70
C ILE A 40 -1.15 -0.75 -11.28
N ALA A 41 -1.15 0.22 -10.34
CA ALA A 41 -1.52 -0.07 -8.96
C ALA A 41 -3.01 -0.43 -8.85
N ASP A 42 -3.28 -1.51 -8.12
CA ASP A 42 -4.62 -1.98 -7.77
C ASP A 42 -5.15 -1.22 -6.55
N LEU A 43 -4.26 -0.84 -5.63
CA LEU A 43 -4.59 -0.14 -4.38
C LEU A 43 -3.48 0.84 -3.99
N PHE A 44 -3.87 1.97 -3.41
CA PHE A 44 -2.95 2.92 -2.77
C PHE A 44 -3.11 2.86 -1.25
N VAL A 45 -1.98 2.81 -0.54
CA VAL A 45 -1.92 2.97 0.91
C VAL A 45 -1.28 4.32 1.22
N ASN A 46 -2.04 5.20 1.85
CA ASN A 46 -1.58 6.53 2.24
C ASN A 46 -1.08 6.50 3.70
N PHE A 47 0.21 6.79 3.91
CA PHE A 47 0.88 6.87 5.21
C PHE A 47 0.84 8.28 5.81
N GLY A 48 0.03 9.17 5.23
CA GLY A 48 -0.05 10.59 5.61
C GLY A 48 0.91 11.46 4.79
N GLY A 49 0.62 12.76 4.71
CA GLY A 49 1.32 13.69 3.83
C GLY A 49 0.61 13.93 2.50
N ILE A 50 1.23 14.71 1.62
CA ILE A 50 0.68 15.04 0.29
C ILE A 50 1.07 13.92 -0.67
N THR A 51 0.08 13.17 -1.16
CA THR A 51 0.27 12.07 -2.12
C THR A 51 -0.58 12.34 -3.36
N ASN A 52 0.00 12.21 -4.55
CA ASN A 52 -0.74 12.40 -5.80
C ASN A 52 -1.42 11.09 -6.24
N ILE A 53 -2.55 10.80 -5.60
CA ILE A 53 -3.34 9.59 -5.86
C ILE A 53 -4.38 9.88 -6.97
N PRO A 54 -4.45 9.09 -8.05
CA PRO A 54 -5.49 9.23 -9.07
C PRO A 54 -6.90 9.04 -8.49
N LYS A 55 -7.90 9.76 -9.01
CA LYS A 55 -9.27 9.78 -8.47
C LYS A 55 -10.02 8.46 -8.63
N ASP A 56 -9.61 7.63 -9.56
CA ASP A 56 -10.21 6.36 -9.96
C ASP A 56 -9.64 5.15 -9.21
N LYS A 57 -8.65 5.37 -8.32
CA LYS A 57 -7.94 4.29 -7.64
C LYS A 57 -8.50 4.01 -6.26
N LEU A 58 -8.46 2.75 -5.86
CA LEU A 58 -8.77 2.34 -4.50
C LEU A 58 -7.70 2.93 -3.57
N VAL A 59 -8.15 3.48 -2.43
CA VAL A 59 -7.25 4.08 -1.44
C VAL A 59 -7.65 3.64 -0.06
N ILE A 60 -6.67 3.22 0.73
CA ILE A 60 -6.79 3.09 2.18
C ILE A 60 -5.77 3.98 2.87
N THR A 61 -6.09 4.41 4.09
CA THR A 61 -5.15 5.13 4.96
C THR A 61 -4.52 4.13 5.93
N TRP A 62 -3.20 4.21 6.09
CA TRP A 62 -2.47 3.43 7.09
C TRP A 62 -3.02 3.73 8.48
N SER A 63 -3.27 2.69 9.26
CA SER A 63 -3.92 2.80 10.56
C SER A 63 -2.97 3.01 11.73
N GLY A 64 -1.65 2.94 11.49
CA GLY A 64 -0.63 2.85 12.54
C GLY A 64 -0.33 1.41 12.96
N ASP A 65 -1.13 0.43 12.50
CA ASP A 65 -0.91 -0.99 12.72
C ASP A 65 -0.72 -1.70 11.37
N ASN A 66 0.42 -2.37 11.23
CA ASN A 66 0.83 -3.00 9.98
C ASN A 66 -0.01 -4.24 9.64
N GLN A 67 -0.30 -5.11 10.61
CA GLN A 67 -1.12 -6.31 10.37
C GLN A 67 -2.55 -5.94 10.01
N GLU A 68 -3.09 -4.95 10.72
CA GLU A 68 -4.43 -4.44 10.48
C GLU A 68 -4.53 -3.78 9.09
N THR A 69 -3.51 -3.01 8.69
CA THR A 69 -3.43 -2.41 7.35
C THR A 69 -3.36 -3.50 6.27
N ILE A 70 -2.56 -4.56 6.44
CA ILE A 70 -2.50 -5.68 5.50
C ILE A 70 -3.87 -6.35 5.36
N ARG A 71 -4.56 -6.61 6.47
CA ARG A 71 -5.92 -7.17 6.41
C ARG A 71 -6.88 -6.27 5.62
N ARG A 72 -6.79 -4.95 5.78
CA ARG A 72 -7.59 -4.00 4.98
C ARG A 72 -7.26 -4.04 3.50
N ILE A 73 -6.01 -4.31 3.12
CA ILE A 73 -5.61 -4.46 1.71
C ILE A 73 -6.38 -5.62 1.07
N TYR A 74 -6.29 -6.82 1.65
CA TYR A 74 -7.01 -8.00 1.16
C TYR A 74 -8.53 -7.78 1.10
N LYS A 75 -9.07 -7.19 2.16
CA LYS A 75 -10.48 -6.78 2.21
C LYS A 75 -10.90 -5.86 1.08
N THR A 76 -10.12 -4.81 0.85
CA THR A 76 -10.44 -3.79 -0.16
C THR A 76 -10.34 -4.36 -1.57
N LEU A 77 -9.47 -5.34 -1.78
CA LEU A 77 -9.31 -6.05 -3.05
C LEU A 77 -10.31 -7.21 -3.23
N GLY A 78 -11.13 -7.51 -2.22
CA GLY A 78 -12.12 -8.61 -2.29
C GLY A 78 -11.48 -10.00 -2.29
N LEU A 79 -10.35 -10.15 -1.61
CA LEU A 79 -9.54 -11.37 -1.55
C LEU A 79 -9.63 -12.08 -0.18
N GLU A 80 -10.65 -11.77 0.62
CA GLU A 80 -10.93 -12.40 1.94
C GLU A 80 -11.55 -13.79 1.82
#